data_AF-A0A813ZYB1-F1
#
_entry.id   AF-A0A813ZYB1-F1
#
_cell.length_a   1.000
_cell.length_b   1.000
_cell.length_c   1.000
_cell.angle_alpha   90.00
_cell.angle_beta   90.00
_cell.angle_gamma   90.00
#
_symmetry.space_group_name_H-M   'P 1'
#
loop_
_entity.id
_entity.type
_entity.pdbx_description
1 polymer ?
#
loop_
_entity_poly.entity_id
_entity_poly.type
_entity_poly.pdbx_seq_one_letter_code
_entity_poly.pdbx_strand_id
1 'polypeptide(L)'
;MNRIGVRTLIYQHTLLFGDEFPQHTQQAGIIDPSVDVAAVVNDAYSTAKFLFEQASYQVPKIEISSHNIQDHSTNRVTIVYIPSHLYHIIFELLKNSLRATIERYGADAKEYPPVRVLIVKGHEDLTIKIADHGGKIYGVF
;
A
#
# COMPACT_ATOMS: atom_id res chain seq x y z
N MET A 1 5.19 10.41 23.06
CA MET A 1 6.29 10.89 22.17
C MET A 1 5.89 10.61 20.72
N ASN A 2 6.01 11.59 19.81
CA ASN A 2 5.63 11.45 18.40
C ASN A 2 6.72 10.70 17.60
N ARG A 3 6.67 9.37 17.59
CA ARG A 3 7.70 8.51 16.99
C ARG A 3 7.83 8.65 15.47
N ILE A 4 6.71 8.80 14.75
CA ILE A 4 6.72 8.95 13.28
C ILE A 4 7.37 10.29 12.93
N GLY A 5 6.91 11.40 13.53
CA GLY A 5 7.46 12.73 13.25
C GLY A 5 8.95 12.86 13.55
N VAL A 6 9.41 12.32 14.69
CA VAL A 6 10.84 12.32 15.03
C VAL A 6 11.66 11.52 14.01
N ARG A 7 11.20 10.34 13.58
CA ARG A 7 11.88 9.54 12.56
C ARG A 7 11.90 10.24 11.21
N THR A 8 10.80 10.89 10.81
CA THR A 8 10.72 11.67 9.57
C THR A 8 11.80 12.76 9.54
N LEU A 9 11.94 13.55 10.61
CA LEU A 9 12.94 14.62 10.69
C LEU A 9 14.38 14.08 10.63
N ILE A 10 14.67 13.01 11.39
CA ILE A 10 15.99 12.38 11.41
C ILE A 10 16.35 11.85 10.03
N TYR A 11 15.47 11.05 9.41
CA TYR A 11 15.75 10.44 8.10
C TYR A 11 15.89 11.47 6.98
N GLN A 12 15.07 12.53 7.00
CA GLN A 12 15.20 13.62 6.04
C GLN A 12 16.57 14.29 6.14
N HIS A 13 17.02 14.60 7.36
CA HIS A 13 18.32 15.23 7.58
C HIS A 13 19.47 14.30 7.16
N THR A 14 19.46 13.05 7.61
CA THR A 14 20.56 12.11 7.33
C THR A 14 20.68 11.75 5.86
N LEU A 15 19.58 11.67 5.11
CA LEU A 15 19.65 11.36 3.67
C LEU A 15 20.07 12.57 2.81
N LEU A 16 19.79 13.79 3.25
CA LEU A 16 20.19 14.99 2.52
C LEU A 16 21.63 15.43 2.83
N PHE A 17 22.09 15.20 4.05
CA PHE A 17 23.35 15.76 4.56
C PHE A 17 24.31 14.72 5.13
N GLY A 18 23.97 13.44 5.07
CA GLY A 18 24.85 12.34 5.48
C GLY A 18 25.92 12.04 4.43
N ASP A 19 26.95 11.30 4.85
CA ASP A 19 28.09 10.94 4.00
C ASP A 19 27.75 9.88 2.92
N GLU A 20 26.54 9.33 2.94
CA GLU A 20 26.03 8.40 1.93
C GLU A 20 25.39 9.15 0.76
N PHE A 21 25.93 8.99 -0.45
CA PHE A 21 25.38 9.61 -1.66
C PHE A 21 23.95 9.10 -1.95
N PRO A 22 23.01 9.97 -2.35
CA PRO A 22 21.65 9.55 -2.64
C PRO A 22 21.61 8.53 -3.78
N GLN A 23 21.05 7.33 -3.52
CA GLN A 23 20.88 6.27 -4.53
C GLN A 23 19.83 6.62 -5.61
N HIS A 24 18.98 7.63 -5.34
CA HIS A 24 17.93 8.08 -6.27
C HIS A 24 17.97 9.60 -6.45
N THR A 25 18.35 10.06 -7.64
CA THR A 25 18.56 11.48 -7.98
C THR A 25 17.29 12.32 -8.04
N GLN A 26 16.09 11.72 -8.03
CA GLN A 26 14.81 12.44 -8.10
C GLN A 26 14.10 12.60 -6.74
N GLN A 27 14.63 12.02 -5.66
CA GLN A 27 14.03 12.12 -4.33
C GLN A 27 14.62 13.28 -3.52
N ALA A 28 13.75 14.03 -2.84
CA ALA A 28 14.15 15.06 -1.89
C ALA A 28 14.23 14.45 -0.48
N GLY A 29 15.33 13.75 -0.19
CA GLY A 29 15.50 12.98 1.04
C GLY A 29 14.56 11.76 1.05
N ILE A 30 13.66 11.67 2.04
CA ILE A 30 12.64 10.59 2.09
C ILE A 30 11.38 10.89 1.28
N ILE A 31 11.25 12.09 0.69
CA ILE A 31 10.07 12.52 -0.07
C ILE A 31 10.31 12.29 -1.56
N ASP A 32 9.35 11.61 -2.20
CA ASP A 32 9.32 11.42 -3.64
C ASP A 32 8.23 12.33 -4.24
N PRO A 33 8.56 13.16 -5.24
CA PRO A 33 7.62 14.08 -5.85
C PRO A 33 6.58 13.41 -6.77
N SER A 34 6.73 12.12 -7.08
CA SER A 34 6.00 11.46 -8.15
C SER A 34 5.64 9.99 -7.85
N VAL A 35 5.33 9.68 -6.60
CA VAL A 35 4.96 8.32 -6.15
C VAL A 35 3.79 7.78 -6.96
N ASP A 36 4.01 6.66 -7.64
CA ASP A 36 2.94 5.89 -8.28
C ASP A 36 2.21 5.04 -7.24
N VAL A 37 0.97 5.44 -6.92
CA VAL A 37 0.19 4.78 -5.88
C VAL A 37 -0.13 3.33 -6.25
N ALA A 38 -0.38 3.04 -7.52
CA ALA A 38 -0.68 1.69 -7.97
C ALA A 38 0.57 0.79 -7.89
N ALA A 39 1.75 1.32 -8.17
CA ALA A 39 3.00 0.58 -8.00
C ALA A 39 3.22 0.21 -6.52
N VAL A 40 3.06 1.16 -5.60
CA VAL A 40 3.20 0.90 -4.15
C VAL A 40 2.21 -0.16 -3.66
N VAL A 41 0.97 -0.16 -4.16
CA VAL A 41 -0.02 -1.20 -3.85
C VAL A 41 0.45 -2.58 -4.35
N ASN A 42 0.98 -2.66 -5.57
CA ASN A 42 1.48 -3.92 -6.13
C ASN A 42 2.69 -4.45 -5.36
N ASP A 43 3.62 -3.58 -4.96
CA ASP A 43 4.80 -3.96 -4.17
C ASP A 43 4.37 -4.50 -2.81
N ALA A 44 3.50 -3.78 -2.10
CA ALA A 44 2.96 -4.19 -0.82
C ALA A 44 2.20 -5.53 -0.90
N TYR A 45 1.40 -5.71 -1.96
CA TYR A 45 0.72 -6.97 -2.22
C TYR A 45 1.70 -8.12 -2.48
N SER A 46 2.74 -7.89 -3.30
CA SER A 46 3.73 -8.91 -3.64
C SER A 46 4.47 -9.41 -2.39
N THR A 47 4.85 -8.50 -1.50
CA THR A 47 5.45 -8.87 -0.21
C THR A 47 4.46 -9.60 0.71
N ALA A 48 3.23 -9.12 0.84
CA ALA A 48 2.22 -9.80 1.66
C ALA A 48 1.91 -11.21 1.13
N LYS A 49 1.77 -11.36 -0.19
CA LYS A 49 1.57 -12.63 -0.87
C LYS A 49 2.70 -13.60 -0.57
N PHE A 50 3.96 -13.16 -0.71
CA PHE A 50 5.13 -13.98 -0.40
C PHE A 50 5.08 -14.52 1.04
N LEU A 51 4.70 -13.70 2.02
CA LEU A 51 4.60 -14.13 3.42
C LEU A 51 3.54 -15.23 3.65
N PHE A 52 2.39 -15.16 2.97
CA PHE A 52 1.35 -16.18 3.07
C PHE A 52 1.72 -17.46 2.31
N GLU A 53 2.34 -17.33 1.14
CA GLU A 53 2.82 -18.48 0.36
C GLU A 53 3.92 -19.26 1.10
N GLN A 54 4.79 -18.58 1.86
CA GLN A 54 5.77 -19.23 2.74
C GLN A 54 5.11 -20.06 3.87
N ALA A 55 3.90 -19.71 4.27
CA ALA A 55 3.10 -20.47 5.22
C ALA A 55 2.16 -21.49 4.53
N SER A 56 2.42 -21.80 3.25
CA SER A 56 1.68 -22.76 2.43
C SER A 56 0.22 -22.39 2.16
N TYR A 57 -0.15 -21.12 2.29
CA TYR A 57 -1.49 -20.65 1.90
C TYR A 57 -1.52 -20.29 0.42
N GLN A 58 -2.61 -20.67 -0.25
CA GLN A 58 -3.00 -20.00 -1.49
C GLN A 58 -3.52 -18.58 -1.15
N VAL A 59 -3.21 -17.60 -2.00
CA VAL A 59 -3.45 -16.19 -1.69
C VAL A 59 -4.48 -15.59 -2.67
N PRO A 60 -5.50 -14.85 -2.19
CA PRO A 60 -6.40 -14.11 -3.05
C PRO A 60 -5.66 -13.15 -3.99
N LYS A 61 -6.12 -13.05 -5.24
CA LYS A 61 -5.65 -12.03 -6.19
C LYS A 61 -6.15 -10.66 -5.76
N ILE A 62 -5.47 -9.61 -6.23
CA ILE A 62 -5.97 -8.23 -6.13
C ILE A 62 -6.46 -7.71 -7.47
N GLU A 63 -7.47 -6.85 -7.43
CA GLU A 63 -7.94 -6.08 -8.57
C GLU A 63 -7.77 -4.59 -8.26
N ILE A 64 -6.92 -3.91 -9.02
CA ILE A 64 -6.64 -2.48 -8.82
C ILE A 64 -7.41 -1.68 -9.88
N SER A 65 -8.15 -0.68 -9.42
CA SER A 65 -8.83 0.31 -10.25
C SER A 65 -8.38 1.71 -9.84
N SER A 66 -8.00 2.54 -10.80
CA SER A 66 -7.48 3.88 -10.56
C SER A 66 -8.28 4.91 -11.34
N HIS A 67 -8.66 5.99 -10.66
CA HIS A 67 -9.38 7.12 -11.24
C HIS A 67 -8.73 8.42 -10.79
N ASN A 68 -8.22 9.17 -11.77
CA ASN A 68 -7.69 10.49 -11.54
C ASN A 68 -8.68 11.53 -12.08
N ILE A 69 -9.32 12.28 -11.19
CA ILE A 69 -10.33 13.29 -11.55
C ILE A 69 -9.67 14.51 -12.22
N GLN A 70 -8.39 14.75 -11.96
CA GLN A 70 -7.64 15.87 -12.54
C GLN A 70 -7.02 15.52 -13.91
N ASP A 71 -6.76 14.24 -14.18
CA ASP A 71 -6.20 13.76 -15.45
C ASP A 71 -6.85 12.44 -15.89
N HIS A 72 -7.82 12.55 -16.79
CA HIS A 72 -8.54 11.40 -17.34
C HIS A 72 -7.78 10.65 -18.45
N SER A 73 -6.64 11.17 -18.93
CA SER A 73 -5.95 10.62 -20.09
C SER A 73 -5.17 9.33 -19.78
N THR A 74 -4.62 9.24 -18.57
CA THR A 74 -3.76 8.11 -18.17
C THR A 74 -4.38 7.24 -17.07
N ASN A 75 -5.40 7.73 -16.35
CA ASN A 75 -5.92 7.16 -15.10
C ASN A 75 -4.83 6.83 -14.05
N ARG A 76 -3.60 7.32 -14.27
CA ARG A 76 -2.46 7.14 -13.40
C ARG A 76 -2.58 8.13 -12.26
N VAL A 77 -2.37 7.63 -11.04
CA VAL A 77 -2.45 8.44 -9.83
C VAL A 77 -1.06 8.56 -9.23
N THR A 78 -0.48 9.76 -9.35
CA THR A 78 0.79 10.12 -8.71
C THR A 78 0.60 11.19 -7.65
N ILE A 79 1.41 11.12 -6.59
CA ILE A 79 1.40 12.07 -5.47
C ILE A 79 2.82 12.43 -5.01
N VAL A 80 2.97 13.60 -4.39
CA VAL A 80 4.15 13.93 -3.58
C VAL A 80 3.95 13.31 -2.20
N TYR A 81 4.76 12.33 -1.82
CA TYR A 81 4.62 11.65 -0.54
C TYR A 81 5.91 10.94 -0.11
N ILE A 82 5.91 10.38 1.12
CA ILE A 82 6.99 9.50 1.59
C ILE A 82 6.60 8.06 1.19
N PRO A 83 7.26 7.43 0.19
CA PRO A 83 6.83 6.13 -0.35
C PRO A 83 6.76 5.04 0.71
N SER A 84 7.75 5.02 1.62
CA SER A 84 7.81 4.03 2.69
C SER A 84 6.62 4.14 3.64
N HIS A 85 6.13 5.33 3.97
CA HIS A 85 4.95 5.50 4.81
C HIS A 85 3.71 4.91 4.13
N LEU A 86 3.51 5.22 2.85
CA LEU A 86 2.39 4.70 2.08
C LEU A 86 2.45 3.17 1.99
N TYR A 87 3.63 2.63 1.66
CA TYR A 87 3.88 1.19 1.60
C TYR A 87 3.48 0.49 2.89
N HIS A 88 3.94 0.97 4.06
CA HIS A 88 3.65 0.31 5.33
C HIS A 88 2.14 0.31 5.66
N ILE A 89 1.44 1.41 5.37
CA ILE A 89 -0.01 1.48 5.59
C ILE A 89 -0.73 0.45 4.70
N ILE A 90 -0.40 0.43 3.41
CA ILE A 90 -1.04 -0.47 2.44
C ILE A 90 -0.69 -1.93 2.72
N PHE A 91 0.56 -2.23 3.03
CA PHE A 91 1.02 -3.58 3.39
C PHE A 91 0.25 -4.14 4.58
N GLU A 92 0.10 -3.37 5.65
CA GLU A 92 -0.62 -3.83 6.85
C GLU A 92 -2.12 -4.06 6.57
N LEU A 93 -2.76 -3.16 5.80
CA LEU A 93 -4.17 -3.32 5.44
C LEU A 93 -4.40 -4.50 4.48
N LEU A 94 -3.53 -4.69 3.48
CA LEU A 94 -3.60 -5.83 2.57
C LEU A 94 -3.37 -7.14 3.30
N LYS A 95 -2.37 -7.21 4.19
CA LYS A 95 -2.12 -8.40 5.01
C LYS A 95 -3.36 -8.80 5.81
N ASN A 96 -4.04 -7.84 6.43
CA ASN A 96 -5.28 -8.11 7.17
C ASN A 96 -6.41 -8.58 6.25
N SER A 97 -6.59 -7.93 5.10
CA SER A 97 -7.62 -8.25 4.09
C SER A 97 -7.45 -9.66 3.51
N LEU A 98 -6.21 -10.02 3.16
CA LEU A 98 -5.84 -11.33 2.65
C LEU A 98 -6.06 -12.40 3.72
N ARG A 99 -5.57 -12.16 4.94
CA ARG A 99 -5.76 -13.08 6.07
C ARG A 99 -7.24 -13.38 6.31
N ALA A 100 -8.06 -12.35 6.44
CA ALA A 100 -9.49 -12.51 6.69
C ALA A 100 -10.19 -13.30 5.57
N THR A 101 -9.81 -13.05 4.31
CA THR A 101 -10.36 -13.79 3.16
C THR A 101 -9.90 -15.25 3.19
N ILE A 102 -8.62 -15.53 3.44
CA ILE A 102 -8.09 -16.90 3.52
C ILE A 102 -8.78 -17.67 4.67
N GLU A 103 -8.86 -17.07 5.86
CA GLU A 103 -9.48 -17.69 7.03
C GLU A 103 -10.97 -18.01 6.81
N ARG A 104 -11.70 -17.14 6.09
CA ARG A 104 -13.13 -17.36 5.81
C ARG A 104 -13.37 -18.49 4.82
N TYR A 105 -12.61 -18.56 3.75
CA TYR A 105 -12.82 -19.53 2.66
C TYR A 105 -12.07 -20.85 2.89
N GLY A 106 -11.10 -20.86 3.81
CA GLY A 106 -10.30 -22.03 4.17
C GLY A 106 -9.09 -22.22 3.24
N ALA A 107 -8.02 -22.82 3.74
CA ALA A 107 -6.76 -22.99 3.03
C ALA A 107 -6.87 -23.86 1.75
N ASP A 108 -7.85 -24.78 1.70
CA ASP A 108 -8.09 -25.69 0.58
C ASP A 108 -9.05 -25.12 -0.48
N ALA A 109 -9.41 -23.83 -0.37
CA ALA A 109 -10.27 -23.19 -1.35
C ALA A 109 -9.63 -23.24 -2.74
N LYS A 110 -10.39 -23.72 -3.74
CA LYS A 110 -9.92 -23.78 -5.13
C LYS A 110 -9.71 -22.40 -5.74
N GLU A 111 -10.49 -21.42 -5.29
CA GLU A 111 -10.43 -20.03 -5.72
C GLU A 111 -10.93 -19.12 -4.60
N TYR A 112 -10.32 -17.94 -4.48
CA TYR A 112 -10.75 -16.89 -3.56
C TYR A 112 -11.35 -15.73 -4.34
N PRO A 113 -12.38 -15.05 -3.81
CA PRO A 113 -12.79 -13.78 -4.36
C PRO A 113 -11.64 -12.76 -4.23
N PRO A 114 -11.42 -11.90 -5.23
CA PRO A 114 -10.32 -10.95 -5.20
C PRO A 114 -10.54 -9.86 -4.14
N VAL A 115 -9.43 -9.37 -3.60
CA VAL A 115 -9.42 -8.14 -2.80
C VAL A 115 -9.35 -6.95 -3.77
N ARG A 116 -10.35 -6.08 -3.73
CA ARG A 116 -10.43 -4.93 -4.64
C ARG A 116 -9.78 -3.71 -4.02
N VAL A 117 -8.89 -3.06 -4.78
CA VAL A 117 -8.26 -1.80 -4.42
C VAL A 117 -8.76 -0.71 -5.38
N LEU A 118 -9.40 0.32 -4.84
CA LEU A 118 -9.85 1.49 -5.58
C LEU A 118 -9.01 2.69 -5.17
N ILE A 119 -8.32 3.27 -6.13
CA ILE A 119 -7.47 4.46 -5.98
C ILE A 119 -8.18 5.62 -6.66
N VAL A 120 -8.51 6.67 -5.92
CA VAL A 120 -9.16 7.87 -6.46
C VAL A 120 -8.38 9.10 -6.05
N LYS A 121 -7.95 9.89 -7.04
CA LYS A 121 -7.38 11.23 -6.82
C LYS A 121 -8.43 12.27 -7.18
N GLY A 122 -8.93 12.97 -6.17
CA GLY A 122 -9.81 14.13 -6.30
C GLY A 122 -9.02 15.43 -6.42
N HIS A 123 -9.70 16.55 -6.20
CA HIS A 123 -9.05 17.86 -6.21
C HIS A 123 -8.16 18.09 -4.99
N GLU A 124 -8.61 17.60 -3.82
CA GLU A 124 -7.93 17.79 -2.54
C GLU A 124 -7.44 16.46 -1.95
N ASP A 125 -8.22 15.40 -2.13
CA ASP A 125 -7.97 14.11 -1.48
C ASP A 125 -7.39 13.05 -2.42
N LEU A 126 -6.51 12.22 -1.86
CA LEU A 126 -6.23 10.88 -2.35
C LEU A 126 -6.97 9.87 -1.47
N THR A 127 -7.83 9.06 -2.08
CA THR A 127 -8.51 7.95 -1.41
C THR A 127 -8.01 6.62 -1.92
N ILE A 128 -7.63 5.72 -1.02
CA ILE A 128 -7.31 4.32 -1.33
C ILE A 128 -8.26 3.44 -0.51
N LYS A 129 -9.18 2.77 -1.19
CA LYS A 129 -10.15 1.85 -0.58
C LYS A 129 -9.73 0.42 -0.86
N ILE A 130 -9.54 -0.37 0.19
CA ILE A 130 -9.29 -1.81 0.12
C ILE A 130 -10.55 -2.52 0.59
N ALA A 131 -11.11 -3.39 -0.26
CA ALA A 131 -12.34 -4.11 0.01
C ALA A 131 -12.11 -5.62 -0.18
N ASP A 132 -12.27 -6.37 0.90
CA ASP A 132 -12.12 -7.81 0.95
C ASP A 132 -13.47 -8.54 1.11
N HIS A 133 -13.42 -9.87 1.12
CA HIS A 133 -14.59 -10.73 1.36
C HIS A 133 -14.38 -11.60 2.61
N GLY A 134 -13.54 -11.19 3.56
CA GLY A 134 -13.25 -11.90 4.80
C GLY A 134 -14.41 -11.96 5.80
N GLY A 135 -15.48 -11.20 5.55
CA GLY A 135 -16.69 -11.19 6.37
C GLY A 135 -16.79 -9.95 7.25
N LYS A 136 -17.77 -9.97 8.17
CA LYS A 136 -17.98 -8.85 9.08
C LYS A 136 -17.06 -8.97 10.28
N ILE A 137 -16.45 -7.86 10.67
CA ILE A 137 -15.86 -7.72 12.00
C ILE A 137 -17.03 -7.53 12.96
N TYR A 138 -17.26 -8.49 13.86
CA TYR A 138 -18.16 -8.27 14.98
C TYR A 138 -17.44 -7.33 15.95
N GLY A 139 -17.94 -6.11 16.09
CA GLY A 139 -17.42 -5.16 17.06
C GLY A 139 -17.65 -5.70 18.46
N VAL A 140 -16.59 -6.19 19.10
CA VAL A 140 -16.53 -6.27 20.55
C VAL A 140 -16.04 -4.89 21.00
N PHE A 141 -17.01 -3.99 21.19
CA PHE A 141 -16.80 -2.75 21.94
C PHE A 141 -17.22 -2.96 23.38
#